data_AF-A0A0Q4U951-F1
#
_entry.id   AF-A0A0Q4U951-F1
#
_cell.length_a   1.000
_cell.length_b   1.000
_cell.length_c   1.000
_cell.angle_alpha   90.00
_cell.angle_beta   90.00
_cell.angle_gamma   90.00
#
_symmetry.space_group_name_H-M   'P 1'
#
loop_
_entity.id
_entity.type
_entity.pdbx_description
1 polymer ?
#
loop_
_entity_poly.entity_id
_entity_poly.type
_entity_poly.pdbx_seq_one_letter_code
_entity_poly.pdbx_strand_id
1 'polypeptide(L)'
;MTSDEQPIKRSTRSMRLKKQREDQAGYRRSTIALSPVAVAIAERLQQRLQLPSREAVINAVLERIESDRYIKYEFLGSEGFRSPPTAHLQKDRVPQSADGGPTSEEDPAKALESHR
;
A
#
# COMPACT_ATOMS: atom_id res chain seq x y z
N MET A 1 -39.73 8.94 -27.19
CA MET A 1 -38.93 9.92 -26.43
C MET A 1 -37.47 9.56 -26.65
N THR A 2 -36.80 10.34 -27.50
CA THR A 2 -35.43 10.10 -27.94
C THR A 2 -34.47 10.43 -26.81
N SER A 3 -33.77 9.43 -26.31
CA SER A 3 -32.69 9.61 -25.35
C SER A 3 -31.59 10.44 -26.00
N ASP A 4 -31.36 11.65 -25.49
CA ASP A 4 -30.21 12.50 -25.82
C ASP A 4 -28.93 11.83 -25.30
N GLU A 5 -28.40 10.88 -26.06
CA GLU A 5 -27.13 10.22 -25.79
C GLU A 5 -26.00 11.13 -26.29
N GLN A 6 -25.78 12.24 -25.57
CA GLN A 6 -24.67 13.14 -25.89
C GLN A 6 -23.34 12.37 -25.74
N PRO A 7 -22.46 12.39 -26.77
CA PRO A 7 -21.22 11.63 -26.72
C PRO A 7 -20.32 12.14 -25.59
N ILE A 8 -19.97 11.25 -24.67
CA ILE A 8 -19.07 11.54 -23.57
C ILE A 8 -17.75 12.06 -24.15
N LYS A 9 -17.42 13.32 -23.83
CA LYS A 9 -16.19 13.99 -24.28
C LYS A 9 -14.98 13.12 -23.93
N ARG A 10 -14.05 12.95 -24.88
CA ARG A 10 -12.86 12.09 -24.72
C ARG A 10 -12.05 12.41 -23.45
N SER A 11 -11.99 13.69 -23.06
CA SER A 11 -11.33 14.14 -21.82
C SER A 11 -11.94 13.51 -20.56
N THR A 12 -13.27 13.39 -20.50
CA THR A 12 -14.01 12.77 -19.39
C THR A 12 -13.66 11.28 -19.27
N ARG A 13 -13.53 10.58 -20.40
CA ARG A 13 -13.11 9.17 -20.41
C ARG A 13 -11.68 9.00 -19.92
N SER A 14 -10.74 9.84 -20.38
CA SER A 14 -9.34 9.79 -19.94
C SER A 14 -9.16 10.06 -18.45
N MET A 15 -9.89 11.04 -17.90
CA MET A 15 -9.89 11.33 -16.47
C MET A 15 -10.45 10.17 -15.64
N ARG A 16 -11.54 9.55 -16.10
CA ARG A 16 -12.13 8.38 -15.44
C ARG A 16 -11.18 7.18 -15.45
N LEU A 17 -10.51 6.92 -16.57
CA LEU A 17 -9.52 5.85 -16.67
C LEU A 17 -8.31 6.11 -15.77
N LYS A 18 -7.80 7.34 -15.73
CA LYS A 18 -6.71 7.71 -14.83
C LYS A 18 -7.10 7.46 -13.37
N LYS A 19 -8.27 7.94 -12.95
CA LYS A 19 -8.79 7.71 -11.59
C LYS A 19 -8.92 6.22 -11.28
N GLN A 20 -9.47 5.43 -12.22
CA GLN A 20 -9.60 3.99 -12.03
C GLN A 20 -8.24 3.30 -11.82
N ARG A 21 -7.20 3.72 -12.55
CA ARG A 21 -5.84 3.18 -12.35
C ARG A 21 -5.27 3.57 -10.98
N GLU A 22 -5.48 4.82 -10.56
CA GLU A 22 -5.09 5.29 -9.22
C GLU A 22 -5.79 4.48 -8.13
N ASP A 23 -7.11 4.28 -8.25
CA ASP A 23 -7.90 3.51 -7.30
C ASP A 23 -7.44 2.03 -7.25
N GLN A 24 -7.17 1.41 -8.41
CA GLN A 24 -6.66 0.03 -8.49
C GLN A 24 -5.26 -0.14 -7.89
N ALA A 25 -4.41 0.86 -8.05
CA ALA A 25 -3.08 0.88 -7.44
C ALA A 25 -3.09 1.30 -5.96
N GLY A 26 -4.29 1.49 -5.38
CA GLY A 26 -4.45 1.80 -3.96
C GLY A 26 -4.13 3.23 -3.56
N TYR A 27 -4.01 4.15 -4.53
CA TYR A 27 -3.77 5.56 -4.23
C TYR A 27 -4.94 6.14 -3.43
N ARG A 28 -4.63 6.85 -2.35
CA ARG A 28 -5.60 7.57 -1.53
C ARG A 28 -5.26 9.05 -1.52
N ARG A 29 -6.28 9.88 -1.68
CA ARG A 29 -6.14 11.33 -1.57
C ARG A 29 -6.32 11.73 -0.13
N SER A 30 -5.34 12.45 0.39
CA SER A 30 -5.36 13.03 1.73
C SER A 30 -5.19 14.54 1.60
N THR A 31 -6.01 15.30 2.33
CA THR A 31 -5.84 16.74 2.44
C THR A 31 -5.05 17.03 3.72
N ILE A 32 -3.91 17.69 3.56
CA ILE A 32 -3.03 18.07 4.67
C ILE A 32 -2.83 19.58 4.69
N ALA A 33 -2.77 20.16 5.88
CA ALA A 33 -2.35 21.55 6.05
C ALA A 33 -0.82 21.61 6.12
N LEU A 34 -0.22 22.50 5.34
CA LEU A 34 1.22 22.73 5.34
C LEU A 34 1.53 24.09 5.94
N SER A 35 2.59 24.18 6.74
CA SER A 35 3.10 25.47 7.20
C SER A 35 3.63 26.29 6.01
N PRO A 36 3.70 27.64 6.11
CA PRO A 36 4.25 28.47 5.05
C PRO A 36 5.69 28.08 4.65
N VAL A 37 6.49 27.66 5.63
CA VAL A 37 7.86 27.18 5.40
C VAL A 37 7.86 25.88 4.59
N ALA A 38 7.00 24.93 4.95
CA ALA A 38 6.88 23.66 4.21
C ALA A 38 6.43 23.90 2.76
N VAL A 39 5.54 24.86 2.52
CA VAL A 39 5.13 25.28 1.17
C VAL A 39 6.33 25.81 0.37
N ALA A 40 7.11 26.72 0.94
CA ALA A 40 8.28 27.30 0.26
C ALA A 40 9.35 26.23 -0.06
N ILE A 41 9.56 25.27 0.85
CA ILE A 41 10.46 24.14 0.62
C ILE A 41 9.96 23.28 -0.54
N ALA A 42 8.66 22.94 -0.55
CA ALA A 42 8.08 22.12 -1.60
C ALA A 42 8.19 22.78 -2.98
N GLU A 43 8.00 24.10 -3.08
CA GLU A 43 8.17 24.85 -4.34
C GLU A 43 9.61 24.86 -4.83
N ARG A 44 10.58 25.07 -3.93
CA ARG A 44 12.00 25.01 -4.27
C ARG A 44 12.41 23.62 -4.74
N LEU A 45 11.91 22.57 -4.06
CA LEU A 45 12.14 21.18 -4.47
C LEU A 45 11.48 20.86 -5.80
N GLN A 46 10.27 21.37 -6.05
CA GLN A 46 9.57 21.20 -7.33
C GLN A 46 10.43 21.71 -8.49
N GLN A 47 10.97 22.92 -8.36
CA GLN A 47 11.85 23.52 -9.38
C GLN A 47 13.14 22.71 -9.55
N ARG A 48 13.78 22.32 -8.44
CA ARG A 48 15.05 21.58 -8.47
C ARG A 48 14.92 20.19 -9.09
N LEU A 49 13.83 19.49 -8.78
CA LEU A 49 13.55 18.12 -9.24
C LEU A 49 12.75 18.08 -10.54
N GLN A 50 12.34 19.24 -11.07
CA GLN A 50 11.53 19.38 -12.28
C GLN A 50 10.22 18.57 -12.23
N LEU A 51 9.59 18.52 -11.05
CA LEU A 51 8.37 17.77 -10.83
C LEU A 51 7.13 18.56 -11.27
N PRO A 52 6.09 17.88 -11.80
CA PRO A 52 4.97 18.54 -12.45
C PRO A 52 4.04 19.27 -11.47
N SER A 53 4.09 18.96 -10.17
CA SER A 53 3.23 19.55 -9.16
C SER A 53 3.82 19.45 -7.77
N ARG A 54 3.27 20.23 -6.84
CA ARG A 54 3.57 20.13 -5.40
C ARG A 54 3.21 18.76 -4.83
N GLU A 55 2.10 18.17 -5.28
CA GLU A 55 1.68 16.82 -4.90
C GLU A 55 2.74 15.78 -5.30
N ALA A 56 3.31 15.88 -6.50
CA ALA A 56 4.38 14.99 -6.94
C ALA A 56 5.64 15.11 -6.06
N VAL A 57 5.98 16.33 -5.60
CA VAL A 57 7.08 16.54 -4.64
C VAL A 57 6.80 15.85 -3.32
N ILE A 58 5.59 16.03 -2.77
CA ILE A 58 5.20 15.45 -1.48
C ILE A 58 5.25 13.92 -1.58
N ASN A 59 4.71 13.33 -2.65
CA ASN A 59 4.77 11.89 -2.87
C ASN A 59 6.21 11.38 -2.97
N ALA A 60 7.07 12.06 -3.75
CA ALA A 60 8.47 11.68 -3.87
C ALA A 60 9.24 11.74 -2.54
N VAL A 61 8.93 12.72 -1.67
CA VAL A 61 9.51 12.82 -0.33
C VAL A 61 9.03 11.67 0.56
N LEU A 62 7.72 11.37 0.56
CA LEU A 62 7.18 10.27 1.35
C LEU A 62 7.72 8.90 0.89
N GLU A 63 7.84 8.69 -0.42
CA GLU A 63 8.47 7.50 -1.01
C GLU A 63 9.96 7.42 -0.66
N ARG A 64 10.66 8.56 -0.57
CA ARG A 64 12.05 8.60 -0.13
C ARG A 64 12.19 8.21 1.35
N ILE A 65 11.29 8.70 2.20
CA ILE A 65 11.25 8.31 3.62
C ILE A 65 11.01 6.81 3.74
N GLU A 66 10.10 6.24 2.93
CA GLU A 66 9.80 4.80 2.98
C GLU A 66 10.94 3.91 2.46
N SER A 67 11.65 4.34 1.41
CA SER A 67 12.71 3.55 0.76
C SER A 67 14.06 3.60 1.46
N ASP A 68 14.36 4.65 2.23
CA ASP A 68 15.63 4.82 2.92
C ASP A 68 15.50 4.45 4.41
N ARG A 69 16.16 3.36 4.82
CA ARG A 69 16.09 2.83 6.19
C ARG A 69 16.45 3.88 7.26
N TYR A 70 17.45 4.71 7.01
CA TYR A 70 17.91 5.66 8.02
C TYR A 70 16.93 6.81 8.18
N ILE A 71 16.46 7.34 7.05
CA ILE A 71 15.42 8.39 7.03
C ILE A 71 14.13 7.84 7.65
N LYS A 72 13.72 6.63 7.27
CA LYS A 72 12.53 5.97 7.83
C LYS A 72 12.60 5.89 9.36
N TYR A 73 13.74 5.47 9.90
CA TYR A 73 13.94 5.39 11.35
C TYR A 73 13.93 6.78 12.01
N GLU A 74 14.52 7.80 11.38
CA GLU A 74 14.53 9.17 11.91
C GLU A 74 13.11 9.75 12.03
N PHE A 75 12.26 9.52 11.03
CA PHE A 75 10.92 10.12 10.98
C PHE A 75 9.84 9.27 11.66
N LEU A 76 9.92 7.95 11.57
CA LEU A 76 8.88 7.02 12.05
C LEU A 76 9.32 6.19 13.28
N GLY A 77 10.59 6.27 13.68
CA GLY A 77 11.14 5.48 14.79
C GLY A 77 11.19 3.97 14.50
N SER A 78 11.30 3.18 15.57
CA SER A 78 11.26 1.71 15.48
C SER A 78 9.91 1.18 14.97
N GLU A 79 8.81 1.89 15.23
CA GLU A 79 7.46 1.48 14.83
C GLU A 79 7.21 1.65 13.32
N GLY A 80 7.98 2.49 12.63
CA GLY A 80 7.87 2.69 11.19
C GLY A 80 8.16 1.44 10.35
N PHE A 81 8.85 0.44 10.92
CA PHE A 81 9.18 -0.80 10.23
C PHE A 81 8.05 -1.84 10.23
N ARG A 82 6.91 -1.54 10.88
CA ARG A 82 5.73 -2.41 10.77
C ARG A 82 5.18 -2.35 9.35
N SER A 83 4.81 -3.51 8.82
CA SER A 83 4.08 -3.62 7.56
C SER A 83 2.80 -2.77 7.65
N PRO A 84 2.37 -2.09 6.57
CA PRO A 84 1.09 -1.40 6.57
C PRO A 84 -0.01 -2.39 7.00
N PRO A 85 -1.02 -1.94 7.76
CA PRO A 85 -2.13 -2.79 8.12
C PRO A 85 -2.70 -3.39 6.84
N THR A 86 -2.80 -4.71 6.77
CA THR A 86 -3.38 -5.46 5.65
C THR A 86 -4.87 -5.14 5.54
N ALA A 87 -5.17 -3.93 5.06
CA ALA A 87 -6.50 -3.56 4.62
C ALA A 87 -6.75 -4.35 3.34
N HIS A 88 -7.55 -5.41 3.46
CA HIS A 88 -8.08 -6.22 2.35
C HIS A 88 -7.18 -7.35 1.81
N LEU A 89 -6.69 -8.23 2.68
CA LEU A 89 -6.78 -9.67 2.37
C LEU A 89 -8.05 -10.18 3.06
N GLN A 90 -9.21 -9.90 2.45
CA GLN A 90 -10.43 -10.59 2.85
C GLN A 90 -10.20 -12.09 2.66
N LYS A 91 -10.37 -12.77 3.77
CA LYS A 91 -10.11 -14.17 4.02
C LYS A 91 -11.18 -15.02 3.34
N ASP A 92 -11.13 -15.16 2.02
CA ASP A 92 -11.93 -16.16 1.31
C ASP A 92 -11.23 -17.52 1.39
N ARG A 93 -11.24 -18.08 2.60
CA ARG A 93 -11.02 -19.50 2.92
C ARG A 93 -11.82 -19.70 4.21
N VAL A 94 -12.91 -20.45 4.29
CA VAL A 94 -13.20 -21.81 3.78
C VAL A 94 -14.72 -22.05 3.97
N PRO A 95 -15.36 -23.02 3.31
CA PRO A 95 -16.32 -23.89 4.01
C PRO A 95 -15.70 -25.26 4.27
N GLN A 96 -15.67 -25.59 5.56
CA GLN A 96 -15.28 -26.85 6.17
C GLN A 96 -15.96 -28.04 5.49
N SER A 97 -15.18 -29.02 5.05
CA SER A 97 -15.60 -30.41 5.00
C SER A 97 -15.18 -31.05 6.33
N ALA A 98 -16.15 -31.22 7.23
CA ALA A 98 -16.03 -32.01 8.43
C ALA A 98 -16.49 -33.43 8.11
N ASP A 99 -15.59 -34.40 8.23
CA ASP A 99 -15.90 -35.82 8.52
C ASP A 99 -14.59 -36.48 8.99
N GLY A 100 -14.38 -36.64 10.30
CA GLY A 100 -14.62 -37.91 11.02
C GLY A 100 -13.28 -38.68 11.18
N GLY A 101 -12.47 -38.41 12.20
CA GLY A 101 -12.41 -39.21 13.43
C GLY A 101 -10.97 -39.69 13.71
N PRO A 102 -10.59 -40.02 14.97
CA PRO A 102 -9.21 -39.94 15.46
C PRO A 102 -8.50 -41.31 15.62
N THR A 103 -7.17 -41.35 15.46
CA THR A 103 -6.34 -42.45 15.99
C THR A 103 -4.97 -41.96 16.48
N SER A 104 -4.64 -42.44 17.67
CA SER A 104 -3.52 -42.22 18.58
C SER A 104 -2.11 -42.54 18.05
N GLU A 105 -1.11 -41.99 18.77
CA GLU A 105 0.28 -42.47 18.96
C GLU A 105 1.18 -42.43 17.70
N GLU A 106 2.41 -41.91 17.69
CA GLU A 106 3.55 -42.22 18.56
C GLU A 106 4.60 -41.06 18.57
N ASP A 107 5.32 -40.99 19.67
CA ASP A 107 6.30 -39.97 20.07
C ASP A 107 7.73 -40.35 19.57
N PRO A 108 8.43 -39.53 18.75
CA PRO A 108 9.71 -39.91 18.15
C PRO A 108 10.90 -39.55 19.04
N ALA A 109 11.09 -40.27 20.16
CA ALA A 109 12.24 -40.08 21.04
C ALA A 109 12.79 -41.38 21.62
N LYS A 110 13.18 -42.33 20.77
CA LYS A 110 14.05 -43.48 21.15
C LYS A 110 14.73 -44.08 19.93
N ALA A 111 15.72 -43.39 19.39
CA ALA A 111 16.61 -43.92 18.36
C ALA A 111 18.05 -43.46 18.62
N LEU A 112 18.66 -43.94 19.70
CA LEU A 112 20.13 -43.92 19.92
C LEU A 112 20.48 -44.67 21.21
N GLU A 113 20.56 -46.00 21.12
CA GLU A 113 21.49 -46.81 21.95
C GLU A 113 21.35 -48.29 21.55
N SER A 114 22.24 -48.77 20.67
CA SER A 114 22.74 -50.15 20.70
C SER A 114 23.79 -50.34 19.58
N HIS A 115 25.00 -49.83 19.81
CA HIS A 115 26.20 -50.43 19.26
C HIS A 115 27.08 -50.89 20.42
N ARG A 116 26.90 -52.16 20.80
CA ARG A 116 27.96 -53.01 21.34
C ARG A 116 27.60 -54.47 21.12
#